data_AF-A0A533VPB3-F1
#
_entry.id   AF-A0A533VPB3-F1
#
_cell.length_a   1.000
_cell.length_b   1.000
_cell.length_c   1.000
_cell.angle_alpha   90.00
_cell.angle_beta   90.00
_cell.angle_gamma   90.00
#
_symmetry.space_group_name_H-M   'P 1'
#
loop_
_entity.id
_entity.type
_entity.pdbx_description
1 polymer ?
#
loop_
_entity_poly.entity_id
_entity_poly.type
_entity_poly.pdbx_seq_one_letter_code
_entity_poly.pdbx_strand_id
1 'polypeptide(L)'
;MLNRTLTISNYHELRKEQARLRKEGKTLGLGLATYVEYTAPGSGRLQGPLGWSVGGWESCRLTADPSGKVTAQLGMSGQGQAHETIFAQIISDALGVNFEDVRVMEGDTQQAPYGWGAWASRATVTTGGACIKASRKLRDKVLLIAAHLLKEAPEDLDIKGSKITSKRSARKSVSFQEVADVAIRFSGRLPQGMEPGLDLISFYEPESPT
;
A
#
# COMPACT_ATOMS: atom_id res chain seq x y z
N MET A 1 13.29 6.13 -21.79
CA MET A 1 13.67 7.21 -20.85
C MET A 1 14.87 8.02 -21.34
N LEU A 2 15.99 7.40 -21.74
CA LEU A 2 17.19 8.11 -22.20
C LEU A 2 16.90 9.19 -23.27
N ASN A 3 16.19 8.85 -24.35
CA ASN A 3 15.86 9.83 -25.40
C ASN A 3 15.12 11.06 -24.84
N ARG A 4 14.16 10.86 -23.92
CA ARG A 4 13.45 11.96 -23.27
C ARG A 4 14.38 12.82 -22.43
N THR A 5 15.29 12.20 -21.66
CA THR A 5 16.32 12.92 -20.89
C THR A 5 17.20 13.79 -21.79
N LEU A 6 17.69 13.23 -22.91
CA LEU A 6 18.52 13.95 -23.87
C LEU A 6 17.77 15.15 -24.49
N THR A 7 16.48 15.00 -24.76
CA THR A 7 15.63 16.08 -25.28
C THR A 7 15.44 17.17 -24.23
N ILE A 8 14.96 16.86 -23.01
CA ILE A 8 14.64 17.89 -22.01
C ILE A 8 15.88 18.66 -21.51
N SER A 9 17.05 18.00 -21.53
CA SER A 9 18.29 18.65 -21.14
C SER A 9 18.95 19.42 -22.28
N ASN A 10 18.36 19.45 -23.48
CA ASN A 10 18.99 19.99 -24.70
C ASN A 10 20.41 19.46 -24.91
N TYR A 11 20.60 18.15 -24.70
CA TYR A 11 21.92 17.53 -24.60
C TYR A 11 22.83 17.82 -25.81
N HIS A 12 22.26 17.79 -27.01
CA HIS A 12 23.00 18.05 -28.24
C HIS A 12 23.49 19.51 -28.34
N GLU A 13 22.72 20.47 -27.83
CA GLU A 13 23.16 21.87 -27.77
C GLU A 13 24.23 22.06 -26.68
N LEU A 14 24.08 21.42 -25.52
CA LEU A 14 25.12 21.41 -24.48
C LEU A 14 26.44 20.83 -24.99
N ARG A 15 26.41 19.85 -25.90
CA ARG A 15 27.61 19.30 -26.55
C ARG A 15 28.27 20.31 -27.50
N LYS A 16 27.50 21.10 -28.24
CA LYS A 16 28.04 22.19 -29.06
C LYS A 16 28.67 23.27 -28.19
N GLU A 17 28.02 23.63 -27.10
CA GLU A 17 28.53 24.63 -26.15
C GLU A 17 29.80 24.16 -25.44
N GLN A 18 29.86 22.88 -25.03
CA GLN A 18 31.07 22.27 -24.51
C GLN A 18 32.25 22.42 -25.48
N ALA A 19 32.02 22.20 -26.79
CA ALA A 19 33.05 22.35 -27.81
C ALA A 19 33.49 23.81 -27.99
N ARG A 20 32.57 24.78 -27.86
CA ARG A 20 32.86 26.21 -27.91
C ARG A 20 33.72 26.65 -26.73
N LEU A 21 33.29 26.33 -25.50
CA LEU A 21 33.99 26.69 -24.26
C LEU A 21 35.40 26.11 -24.17
N ARG A 22 35.61 24.90 -24.72
CA ARG A 22 36.93 24.28 -24.77
C ARG A 22 37.94 25.10 -25.56
N LYS A 23 37.52 25.83 -26.59
CA LYS A 23 38.38 26.74 -27.36
C LYS A 23 38.76 28.00 -26.58
N GLU A 24 37.96 28.37 -25.58
CA GLU A 24 38.24 29.49 -24.66
C GLU A 24 39.06 29.05 -23.43
N GLY A 25 39.57 27.81 -23.40
CA GLY A 25 40.30 27.27 -22.26
C GLY A 25 39.41 26.86 -21.08
N LYS A 26 38.08 26.83 -21.25
CA LYS A 26 37.11 26.43 -20.22
C LYS A 26 36.67 24.98 -20.42
N THR A 27 36.46 24.25 -19.32
CA THR A 27 36.00 22.85 -19.36
C THR A 27 34.58 22.74 -18.82
N LEU A 28 33.68 22.19 -19.65
CA LEU A 28 32.31 21.84 -19.26
C LEU A 28 32.17 20.30 -19.23
N GLY A 29 31.72 19.73 -18.12
CA GLY A 29 31.44 18.30 -17.98
C GLY A 29 29.97 17.98 -18.20
N LEU A 30 29.66 16.92 -18.95
CA LEU A 30 28.30 16.44 -19.19
C LEU A 30 28.21 14.97 -18.75
N GLY A 31 27.65 14.74 -17.55
CA GLY A 31 27.43 13.39 -17.00
C GLY A 31 26.10 12.81 -17.46
N LEU A 32 26.10 11.54 -17.86
CA LEU A 32 24.90 10.77 -18.14
C LEU A 32 24.97 9.44 -17.39
N ALA A 33 23.86 9.05 -16.77
CA ALA A 33 23.70 7.75 -16.14
C ALA A 33 22.33 7.18 -16.50
N THR A 34 22.33 5.91 -16.92
CA THR A 34 21.12 5.09 -17.09
C THR A 34 21.36 3.81 -16.29
N TYR A 35 20.45 3.49 -15.38
CA TYR A 35 20.60 2.33 -14.51
C TYR A 35 19.28 1.57 -14.40
N VAL A 36 19.40 0.30 -14.05
CA VAL A 36 18.29 -0.55 -13.61
C VAL A 36 18.58 -0.87 -12.15
N GLU A 37 17.62 -0.58 -11.28
CA GLU A 37 17.74 -0.86 -9.85
C GLU A 37 16.87 -2.05 -9.48
N TYR A 38 17.47 -2.99 -8.78
CA TYR A 38 16.74 -4.08 -8.17
C TYR A 38 16.36 -3.68 -6.74
N THR A 39 15.07 -3.52 -6.50
CA THR A 39 14.50 -3.14 -5.20
C THR A 39 13.72 -4.30 -4.59
N ALA A 40 13.40 -4.21 -3.30
CA ALA A 40 12.55 -5.19 -2.62
C ALA A 40 13.00 -6.66 -2.78
N PRO A 41 14.26 -6.98 -2.42
CA PRO A 41 14.77 -8.34 -2.51
C PRO A 41 13.91 -9.32 -1.69
N GLY A 42 13.52 -10.45 -2.30
CA GLY A 42 12.87 -11.56 -1.61
C GLY A 42 13.83 -12.35 -0.69
N SER A 43 13.29 -13.16 0.22
CA SER A 43 14.06 -13.88 1.24
C SER A 43 15.13 -14.78 0.61
N GLY A 44 14.80 -15.47 -0.49
CA GLY A 44 15.73 -16.36 -1.18
C GLY A 44 16.99 -15.65 -1.69
N ARG A 45 16.86 -14.40 -2.16
CA ARG A 45 18.01 -13.61 -2.62
C ARG A 45 18.82 -13.03 -1.47
N LEU A 46 18.13 -12.64 -0.39
CA LEU A 46 18.75 -12.11 0.82
C LEU A 46 19.59 -13.17 1.53
N GLN A 47 19.02 -14.34 1.76
CA GLN A 47 19.65 -15.41 2.53
C GLN A 47 20.64 -16.22 1.70
N GLY A 48 20.39 -16.35 0.39
CA GLY A 48 21.29 -17.05 -0.52
C GLY A 48 22.47 -16.17 -0.94
N PRO A 49 22.46 -15.57 -2.15
CA PRO A 49 23.61 -14.84 -2.69
C PRO A 49 24.18 -13.72 -1.80
N LEU A 50 23.35 -13.07 -0.98
CA LEU A 50 23.79 -11.96 -0.13
C LEU A 50 24.22 -12.42 1.27
N GLY A 51 23.82 -13.62 1.72
CA GLY A 51 24.15 -14.15 3.05
C GLY A 51 23.54 -13.36 4.22
N TRP A 52 22.51 -12.55 3.99
CA TRP A 52 21.87 -11.74 5.01
C TRP A 52 20.81 -12.55 5.76
N SER A 53 20.86 -12.52 7.09
CA SER A 53 19.88 -13.15 7.97
C SER A 53 18.64 -12.26 8.17
N VAL A 54 18.00 -11.86 7.06
CA VAL A 54 16.78 -11.05 7.05
C VAL A 54 15.72 -11.65 6.15
N GLY A 55 14.45 -11.38 6.44
CA GLY A 55 13.31 -11.75 5.60
C GLY A 55 13.05 -10.73 4.50
N GLY A 56 12.62 -11.22 3.34
CA GLY A 56 12.18 -10.39 2.21
C GLY A 56 10.73 -9.89 2.31
N TRP A 57 10.02 -10.26 3.37
CA TRP A 57 8.60 -9.98 3.57
C TRP A 57 8.35 -8.79 4.50
N GLU A 58 7.12 -8.29 4.52
CA GLU A 58 6.69 -7.24 5.44
C GLU A 58 5.23 -7.42 5.87
N SER A 59 4.78 -6.70 6.91
CA SER A 59 3.48 -6.94 7.54
C SER A 59 2.61 -5.69 7.70
N CYS A 60 1.30 -5.90 7.73
CA CYS A 60 0.29 -4.88 7.96
C CYS A 60 -0.85 -5.47 8.79
N ARG A 61 -1.17 -4.86 9.93
CA ARG A 61 -2.42 -5.06 10.67
C ARG A 61 -3.39 -3.94 10.31
N LEU A 62 -4.63 -4.29 10.00
CA LEU A 62 -5.72 -3.32 9.85
C LEU A 62 -6.77 -3.58 10.91
N THR A 63 -7.16 -2.53 11.62
CA THR A 63 -8.24 -2.55 12.60
C THR A 63 -9.24 -1.44 12.26
N ALA A 64 -10.50 -1.78 12.06
CA ALA A 64 -11.57 -0.79 11.96
C ALA A 64 -12.35 -0.70 13.28
N ASP A 65 -12.70 0.51 13.70
CA ASP A 65 -13.50 0.76 14.90
C ASP A 65 -14.98 1.07 14.55
N PRO A 66 -15.90 1.12 15.53
CA PRO A 66 -17.34 1.35 15.27
C PRO A 66 -17.69 2.68 14.57
N SER A 67 -16.78 3.65 14.54
CA SER A 67 -16.93 4.88 13.77
C SER A 67 -16.64 4.72 12.28
N GLY A 68 -16.12 3.55 11.86
CA GLY A 68 -15.74 3.27 10.47
C GLY A 68 -14.34 3.75 10.09
N LYS A 69 -13.59 4.33 11.03
CA LYS A 69 -12.17 4.68 10.84
C LYS A 69 -11.30 3.42 10.89
N VAL A 70 -10.22 3.44 10.13
CA VAL A 70 -9.30 2.30 9.96
C VAL A 70 -7.92 2.71 10.43
N THR A 71 -7.37 1.96 11.38
CA THR A 71 -5.98 2.10 11.83
C THR A 71 -5.15 0.98 11.21
N ALA A 72 -4.03 1.36 10.60
CA ALA A 72 -3.03 0.45 10.08
C ALA A 72 -1.78 0.48 10.96
N GLN A 73 -1.38 -0.66 11.52
CA GLN A 73 -0.05 -0.81 12.12
C GLN A 73 0.86 -1.58 11.18
N LEU A 74 2.00 -1.00 10.84
CA LEU A 74 2.94 -1.56 9.88
C LEU A 74 4.17 -2.11 10.61
N GLY A 75 4.69 -3.25 10.15
CA GLY A 75 5.95 -3.80 10.68
C GLY A 75 7.20 -3.02 10.25
N MET A 76 7.00 -2.00 9.41
CA MET A 76 8.03 -1.10 8.94
C MET A 76 8.02 0.21 9.73
N SER A 77 9.16 0.89 9.73
CA SER A 77 9.28 2.28 10.19
C SER A 77 10.00 3.09 9.12
N GLY A 78 9.46 4.27 8.79
CA GLY A 78 10.03 5.24 7.84
C GLY A 78 10.96 6.26 8.49
N GLN A 79 11.72 6.96 7.65
CA GLN A 79 12.71 7.98 8.06
C GLN A 79 12.58 9.29 7.25
N GLY A 80 11.36 9.62 6.77
CA GLY A 80 11.09 10.84 5.98
C GLY A 80 10.41 10.62 4.63
N GLN A 81 10.22 9.37 4.22
CA GLN A 81 9.64 8.97 2.92
C GLN A 81 8.09 9.00 2.88
N ALA A 82 7.47 9.73 3.82
CA ALA A 82 6.02 9.97 3.88
C ALA A 82 5.16 8.69 3.91
N HIS A 83 5.61 7.67 4.63
CA HIS A 83 4.90 6.39 4.78
C HIS A 83 3.43 6.55 5.22
N GLU A 84 3.18 7.43 6.19
CA GLU A 84 1.84 7.71 6.70
C GLU A 84 0.87 8.09 5.58
N THR A 85 1.34 8.87 4.60
CA THR A 85 0.53 9.30 3.46
C THR A 85 0.40 8.19 2.41
N ILE A 86 1.52 7.61 1.96
CA ILE A 86 1.50 6.68 0.84
C ILE A 86 0.75 5.39 1.18
N PHE A 87 0.87 4.89 2.41
CA PHE A 87 0.18 3.67 2.81
C PHE A 87 -1.29 3.93 3.11
N ALA A 88 -1.65 5.11 3.63
CA ALA A 88 -3.04 5.51 3.74
C ALA A 88 -3.72 5.57 2.36
N GLN A 89 -3.04 6.09 1.33
CA GLN A 89 -3.54 6.07 -0.06
C GLN A 89 -3.75 4.64 -0.57
N ILE A 90 -2.73 3.77 -0.42
CA ILE A 90 -2.83 2.36 -0.85
C ILE A 90 -3.99 1.64 -0.16
N ILE A 91 -4.13 1.84 1.15
CA ILE A 91 -5.20 1.21 1.95
C ILE A 91 -6.57 1.76 1.54
N SER A 92 -6.69 3.08 1.40
CA SER A 92 -7.89 3.78 0.94
C SER A 92 -8.39 3.21 -0.38
N ASP A 93 -7.51 3.11 -1.38
CA ASP A 93 -7.84 2.58 -2.71
C ASP A 93 -8.21 1.09 -2.66
N ALA A 94 -7.44 0.28 -1.92
CA ALA A 94 -7.66 -1.17 -1.87
C ALA A 94 -8.90 -1.58 -1.06
N LEU A 95 -9.25 -0.80 -0.02
CA LEU A 95 -10.40 -1.06 0.84
C LEU A 95 -11.67 -0.35 0.36
N GLY A 96 -11.54 0.79 -0.31
CA GLY A 96 -12.65 1.63 -0.79
C GLY A 96 -13.16 2.67 0.21
N VAL A 97 -12.38 2.97 1.27
CA VAL A 97 -12.70 4.02 2.25
C VAL A 97 -12.15 5.38 1.80
N ASN A 98 -12.51 6.47 2.48
CA ASN A 98 -11.86 7.76 2.24
C ASN A 98 -10.45 7.76 2.83
N PHE A 99 -9.56 8.56 2.23
CA PHE A 99 -8.19 8.72 2.70
C PHE A 99 -8.13 9.22 4.14
N GLU A 100 -9.00 10.16 4.50
CA GLU A 100 -9.12 10.78 5.82
C GLU A 100 -9.70 9.82 6.89
N ASP A 101 -10.19 8.66 6.46
CA ASP A 101 -10.66 7.60 7.36
C ASP A 101 -9.54 6.63 7.73
N VAL A 102 -8.35 6.74 7.11
CA VAL A 102 -7.21 5.84 7.34
C VAL A 102 -6.14 6.54 8.16
N ARG A 103 -5.78 5.94 9.29
CA ARG A 103 -4.63 6.31 10.12
C ARG A 103 -3.55 5.25 9.99
N VAL A 104 -2.32 5.66 9.74
CA VAL A 104 -1.16 4.77 9.69
C VAL A 104 -0.28 4.99 10.91
N MET A 105 0.22 3.90 11.51
CA MET A 105 1.12 3.91 12.66
C MET A 105 2.31 2.97 12.40
N GLU A 106 3.49 3.42 12.81
CA GLU A 106 4.77 2.75 12.60
C GLU A 106 5.66 2.90 13.84
N GLY A 107 6.67 2.03 13.97
CA GLY A 107 7.79 2.22 14.90
C GLY A 107 7.57 1.80 16.36
N ASP A 108 6.33 1.50 16.78
CA ASP A 108 6.06 0.92 18.10
C ASP A 108 6.01 -0.61 18.02
N THR A 109 7.08 -1.27 18.48
CA THR A 109 7.21 -2.74 18.47
C THR A 109 6.30 -3.45 19.47
N GLN A 110 5.68 -2.72 20.41
CA GLN A 110 4.66 -3.30 21.30
C GLN A 110 3.30 -3.41 20.60
N GLN A 111 3.05 -2.57 19.58
CA GLN A 111 1.76 -2.49 18.89
C GLN A 111 1.79 -3.14 17.50
N ALA A 112 2.86 -2.90 16.74
CA ALA A 112 2.98 -3.31 15.36
C ALA A 112 3.26 -4.82 15.22
N PRO A 113 2.73 -5.48 14.16
CA PRO A 113 3.22 -6.80 13.79
C PRO A 113 4.72 -6.74 13.43
N TYR A 114 5.43 -7.85 13.57
CA TYR A 114 6.86 -7.89 13.26
C TYR A 114 7.12 -7.57 11.78
N GLY A 115 8.25 -6.92 11.51
CA GLY A 115 8.68 -6.54 10.18
C GLY A 115 10.19 -6.30 10.11
N TRP A 116 10.70 -6.11 8.89
CA TRP A 116 12.13 -5.98 8.61
C TRP A 116 12.57 -4.54 8.36
N GLY A 117 11.66 -3.57 8.47
CA GLY A 117 12.01 -2.15 8.36
C GLY A 117 12.29 -1.67 6.94
N ALA A 118 12.56 -0.36 6.83
CA ALA A 118 12.76 0.34 5.56
C ALA A 118 14.23 0.36 5.13
N TRP A 119 14.54 -0.33 4.04
CA TRP A 119 15.86 -0.39 3.40
C TRP A 119 15.70 -0.96 1.97
N ALA A 120 16.74 -0.90 1.14
CA ALA A 120 16.74 -1.42 -0.25
C ALA A 120 15.51 -1.03 -1.09
N SER A 121 15.00 0.20 -0.88
CA SER A 121 13.83 0.75 -1.57
C SER A 121 12.62 -0.20 -1.55
N ARG A 122 12.46 -0.99 -0.48
CA ARG A 122 11.49 -2.10 -0.43
C ARG A 122 10.08 -1.70 0.01
N ALA A 123 9.96 -0.59 0.73
CA ALA A 123 8.76 -0.18 1.46
C ALA A 123 7.47 -0.30 0.65
N THR A 124 7.41 0.34 -0.52
CA THR A 124 6.21 0.34 -1.37
C THR A 124 5.86 -1.05 -1.87
N VAL A 125 6.86 -1.88 -2.22
CA VAL A 125 6.61 -3.22 -2.74
C VAL A 125 6.15 -4.14 -1.61
N THR A 126 6.88 -4.18 -0.51
CA THR A 126 6.66 -5.17 0.56
C THR A 126 5.51 -4.75 1.47
N THR A 127 5.61 -3.58 2.10
CA THR A 127 4.57 -3.06 3.00
C THR A 127 3.32 -2.70 2.20
N GLY A 128 3.47 -2.10 1.01
CA GLY A 128 2.31 -1.82 0.16
C GLY A 128 1.59 -3.10 -0.28
N GLY A 129 2.32 -4.17 -0.61
CA GLY A 129 1.73 -5.49 -0.85
C GLY A 129 1.01 -6.07 0.37
N ALA A 130 1.57 -5.91 1.58
CA ALA A 130 0.91 -6.31 2.82
C ALA A 130 -0.37 -5.50 3.09
N CYS A 131 -0.33 -4.18 2.88
CA CYS A 131 -1.48 -3.28 2.96
C CYS A 131 -2.58 -3.71 1.99
N ILE A 132 -2.26 -3.93 0.71
CA ILE A 132 -3.24 -4.38 -0.30
C ILE A 132 -3.86 -5.72 0.12
N LYS A 133 -3.05 -6.67 0.59
CA LYS A 133 -3.52 -7.98 1.02
C LYS A 133 -4.44 -7.89 2.24
N ALA A 134 -4.07 -7.08 3.24
CA ALA A 134 -4.89 -6.83 4.42
C ALA A 134 -6.21 -6.12 4.04
N SER A 135 -6.13 -5.04 3.24
CA SER A 135 -7.29 -4.28 2.78
C SER A 135 -8.27 -5.14 2.01
N ARG A 136 -7.80 -6.03 1.11
CA ARG A 136 -8.68 -6.93 0.36
C ARG A 136 -9.42 -7.90 1.28
N LYS A 137 -8.71 -8.55 2.22
CA LYS A 137 -9.37 -9.43 3.21
C LYS A 137 -10.40 -8.69 4.05
N LEU A 138 -10.09 -7.46 4.48
CA LEU A 138 -11.00 -6.64 5.26
C LEU A 138 -12.21 -6.23 4.42
N ARG A 139 -11.98 -5.82 3.17
CA ARG A 139 -13.01 -5.49 2.18
C ARG A 139 -13.96 -6.67 1.96
N ASP A 140 -13.43 -7.88 1.82
CA ASP A 140 -14.24 -9.09 1.64
C ASP A 140 -15.15 -9.34 2.85
N LYS A 141 -14.61 -9.24 4.08
CA LYS A 141 -15.42 -9.35 5.31
C LYS A 141 -16.51 -8.28 5.38
N VAL A 142 -16.18 -7.02 5.08
CA VAL A 142 -17.12 -5.89 5.05
C VAL A 142 -18.22 -6.11 4.01
N LEU A 143 -17.88 -6.57 2.81
CA LEU A 143 -18.86 -6.87 1.77
C LEU A 143 -19.79 -8.02 2.14
N LEU A 144 -19.30 -9.07 2.80
CA LEU A 144 -20.13 -10.17 3.28
C LEU A 144 -21.15 -9.70 4.33
N ILE A 145 -20.75 -8.81 5.24
CA ILE A 145 -21.66 -8.22 6.22
C ILE A 145 -22.67 -7.31 5.52
N ALA A 146 -22.22 -6.43 4.63
CA ALA A 146 -23.09 -5.53 3.87
C ALA A 146 -24.10 -6.30 3.01
N ALA A 147 -23.68 -7.39 2.37
CA ALA A 147 -24.52 -8.30 1.60
C ALA A 147 -25.67 -8.87 2.44
N HIS A 148 -25.36 -9.30 3.67
CA HIS A 148 -26.36 -9.78 4.61
C HIS A 148 -27.36 -8.69 5.01
N LEU A 149 -26.88 -7.47 5.28
CA LEU A 149 -27.73 -6.33 5.66
C LEU A 149 -28.64 -5.88 4.51
N LEU A 150 -28.12 -5.84 3.27
CA LEU A 150 -28.84 -5.38 2.09
C LEU A 150 -29.64 -6.49 1.39
N LYS A 151 -29.49 -7.75 1.83
CA LYS A 151 -30.05 -8.95 1.20
C LYS A 151 -29.67 -9.05 -0.28
N GLU A 152 -28.38 -8.88 -0.56
CA GLU A 152 -27.79 -8.97 -1.91
C GLU A 152 -26.58 -9.90 -1.91
N ALA A 153 -26.11 -10.27 -3.10
CA ALA A 153 -24.88 -11.04 -3.24
C ALA A 153 -23.66 -10.12 -3.05
N PRO A 154 -22.57 -10.56 -2.36
CA PRO A 154 -21.37 -9.74 -2.17
C PRO A 154 -20.75 -9.23 -3.47
N GLU A 155 -20.79 -10.02 -4.54
CA GLU A 155 -20.30 -9.67 -5.87
C GLU A 155 -21.08 -8.54 -6.55
N ASP A 156 -22.35 -8.33 -6.14
CA ASP A 156 -23.22 -7.24 -6.60
C ASP A 156 -22.94 -5.94 -5.83
N LEU A 157 -22.04 -5.94 -4.85
CA LEU A 157 -21.70 -4.77 -4.04
C LEU A 157 -20.31 -4.22 -4.37
N ASP A 158 -20.14 -2.93 -4.13
CA ASP A 158 -18.83 -2.26 -4.19
C ASP A 158 -18.69 -1.26 -3.04
N ILE A 159 -17.44 -1.00 -2.64
CA ILE A 159 -17.10 -0.02 -1.60
C ILE A 159 -16.36 1.13 -2.26
N LYS A 160 -16.88 2.35 -2.12
CA LYS A 160 -16.22 3.56 -2.59
C LYS A 160 -16.54 4.73 -1.67
N GLY A 161 -15.52 5.48 -1.26
CA GLY A 161 -15.67 6.64 -0.39
C GLY A 161 -16.38 6.30 0.93
N SER A 162 -16.02 5.17 1.54
CA SER A 162 -16.61 4.66 2.79
C SER A 162 -18.11 4.35 2.70
N LYS A 163 -18.62 4.11 1.48
CA LYS A 163 -20.00 3.72 1.22
C LYS A 163 -20.05 2.43 0.42
N ILE A 164 -20.80 1.46 0.92
CA ILE A 164 -21.09 0.21 0.21
C ILE A 164 -22.37 0.41 -0.58
N THR A 165 -22.31 0.25 -1.91
CA THR A 165 -23.46 0.46 -2.81
C THR A 165 -23.68 -0.75 -3.71
N SER A 166 -24.94 -1.08 -3.95
CA SER A 166 -25.31 -2.09 -4.94
C SER A 166 -25.05 -1.62 -6.36
N LYS A 167 -24.39 -2.46 -7.16
CA LYS A 167 -24.21 -2.30 -8.61
C LYS A 167 -25.53 -2.43 -9.37
N ARG A 168 -26.52 -3.09 -8.77
CA ARG A 168 -27.85 -3.33 -9.37
C ARG A 168 -28.84 -2.21 -9.08
N SER A 169 -28.68 -1.51 -7.95
CA SER A 169 -29.56 -0.41 -7.57
C SER A 169 -28.85 0.57 -6.64
N ALA A 170 -28.57 1.78 -7.14
CA ALA A 170 -27.97 2.86 -6.34
C ALA A 170 -28.80 3.28 -5.10
N ARG A 171 -30.08 2.88 -5.02
CA ARG A 171 -30.93 3.10 -3.82
C ARG A 171 -30.59 2.18 -2.65
N LYS A 172 -29.87 1.08 -2.89
CA LYS A 172 -29.45 0.14 -1.85
C LYS A 172 -28.00 0.40 -1.50
N SER A 173 -27.78 0.94 -0.32
CA SER A 173 -26.46 1.22 0.20
C SER A 173 -26.45 1.18 1.72
N VAL A 174 -25.28 0.94 2.27
CA VAL A 174 -24.97 1.03 3.70
C VAL A 174 -23.60 1.68 3.84
N SER A 175 -23.38 2.51 4.85
CA SER A 175 -22.07 3.09 5.12
C SER A 175 -21.10 2.06 5.69
N PHE A 176 -19.80 2.30 5.51
CA PHE A 176 -18.76 1.49 6.14
C PHE A 176 -18.88 1.53 7.68
N GLN A 177 -19.25 2.69 8.23
CA GLN A 177 -19.52 2.85 9.65
C GLN A 177 -20.64 1.94 10.15
N GLU A 178 -21.79 1.88 9.45
CA GLU A 178 -22.90 0.99 9.82
C GLU A 178 -22.49 -0.49 9.78
N VAL A 179 -21.66 -0.88 8.81
CA VAL A 179 -21.12 -2.25 8.73
C VAL A 179 -20.17 -2.52 9.90
N ALA A 180 -19.26 -1.59 10.21
CA ALA A 180 -18.34 -1.72 11.34
C ALA A 180 -19.07 -1.79 12.68
N ASP A 181 -20.13 -1.00 12.83
CA ASP A 181 -20.99 -1.01 14.00
C ASP A 181 -21.67 -2.37 14.21
N VAL A 182 -22.22 -2.94 13.13
CA VAL A 182 -22.78 -4.30 13.16
C VAL A 182 -21.71 -5.33 13.51
N ALA A 183 -20.53 -5.24 12.90
CA ALA A 183 -19.44 -6.17 13.13
C ALA A 183 -18.95 -6.20 14.58
N ILE A 184 -19.00 -5.06 15.28
CA ILE A 184 -18.36 -4.89 16.59
C ILE A 184 -19.38 -4.88 17.73
N ARG A 185 -20.48 -4.12 17.60
CA ARG A 185 -21.47 -3.94 18.69
C ARG A 185 -22.69 -4.83 18.55
N PHE A 186 -23.10 -5.16 17.32
CA PHE A 186 -24.33 -5.92 17.07
C PHE A 186 -24.07 -7.28 16.43
N SER A 187 -23.17 -8.07 17.03
CA SER A 187 -22.75 -9.37 16.51
C SER A 187 -23.90 -10.36 16.23
N GLY A 188 -25.04 -10.23 16.91
CA GLY A 188 -26.25 -11.01 16.61
C GLY A 188 -26.90 -10.72 15.25
N ARG A 189 -26.45 -9.68 14.53
CA ARG A 189 -26.86 -9.33 13.16
C ARG A 189 -25.84 -9.74 12.10
N LEU A 190 -24.78 -10.45 12.50
CA LEU A 190 -23.79 -10.98 11.57
C LEU A 190 -24.32 -12.21 10.83
N PRO A 191 -23.77 -12.52 9.65
CA PRO A 191 -23.96 -13.81 9.01
C PRO A 191 -23.63 -14.96 9.97
N GLN A 192 -24.39 -16.06 9.89
CA GLN A 192 -24.17 -17.23 10.74
C GLN A 192 -22.73 -17.76 10.57
N GLY A 193 -22.05 -18.01 11.69
CA GLY A 193 -20.69 -18.53 11.71
C GLY A 193 -19.59 -17.49 11.45
N MET A 194 -19.94 -16.22 11.25
CA MET A 194 -18.95 -15.15 11.10
C MET A 194 -18.47 -14.66 12.47
N GLU A 195 -17.15 -14.57 12.64
CA GLU A 195 -16.56 -13.97 13.84
C GLU A 195 -16.79 -12.45 13.89
N PRO A 196 -17.05 -11.89 15.09
CA PRO A 196 -17.18 -10.45 15.27
C PRO A 196 -15.85 -9.70 15.04
N GLY A 197 -15.92 -8.37 15.03
CA GLY A 197 -14.76 -7.49 14.91
C GLY A 197 -14.25 -7.31 13.48
N LEU A 198 -13.34 -6.34 13.31
CA LEU A 198 -12.72 -5.97 12.05
C LEU A 198 -11.21 -5.74 12.28
N ASP A 199 -10.52 -6.77 12.78
CA ASP A 199 -9.09 -6.77 13.06
C ASP A 199 -8.42 -7.95 12.35
N LEU A 200 -7.42 -7.67 11.52
CA LEU A 200 -6.67 -8.72 10.82
C LEU A 200 -5.24 -8.30 10.52
N ILE A 201 -4.38 -9.30 10.32
CA ILE A 201 -2.97 -9.13 9.96
C ILE A 201 -2.71 -9.83 8.62
N SER A 202 -1.89 -9.23 7.79
CA SER A 202 -1.33 -9.90 6.61
C SER A 202 0.17 -9.68 6.49
N PHE A 203 0.81 -10.70 5.93
CA PHE A 203 2.22 -10.75 5.60
C PHE A 203 2.34 -10.91 4.08
N TYR A 204 3.30 -10.19 3.50
CA TYR A 204 3.55 -10.21 2.07
C TYR A 204 5.04 -10.32 1.78
N GLU A 205 5.39 -11.31 0.97
CA GLU A 205 6.70 -11.44 0.34
C GLU A 205 6.53 -11.22 -1.17
N PRO A 206 7.33 -10.36 -1.81
CA PRO A 206 7.31 -10.23 -3.26
C PRO A 206 7.83 -11.51 -3.90
N GLU A 207 7.22 -11.88 -5.02
CA GLU A 207 7.74 -12.95 -5.86
C GLU A 207 9.12 -12.52 -6.39
N SER A 208 10.10 -13.43 -6.33
CA SER A 208 11.41 -13.16 -6.93
C SER A 208 11.24 -13.19 -8.46
N PRO A 209 11.69 -12.16 -9.19
CA PRO A 209 11.69 -12.23 -10.65
C PRO A 209 12.55 -13.41 -11.09
N THR A 210 11.98 -14.25 -11.96
CA THR A 210 12.66 -15.34 -12.66
C THR A 210 13.78 -14.81 -13.54
#